data_AF-A0A960BZB5-F1
#
_entry.id   AF-A0A960BZB5-F1
#
_cell.length_a   1.000
_cell.length_b   1.000
_cell.length_c   1.000
_cell.angle_alpha   90.00
_cell.angle_beta   90.00
_cell.angle_gamma   90.00
#
_symmetry.space_group_name_H-M   'P 1'
#
loop_
_entity.id
_entity.type
_entity.pdbx_description
1 polymer ?
#
loop_
_entity_poly.entity_id
_entity_poly.type
_entity_poly.pdbx_seq_one_letter_code
_entity_poly.pdbx_strand_id
1 'polypeptide(L)'
;MPRREDPIRVTIHDPARLGGDADRRSDPEADTRTDAGRDGLDVIPSGTVTSALVDRLNAGEPYAVVFGGQGDSSWLAGLEELVTSAGIESELSRIVGEADLLLEPVAGDLVVVRPIGFQPLTWVRALAAGDQIPTAAQLTSAAVSMPGVLLTQIAAVRALARQGIDFAAAPPVGLAG
;
A
#
# COMPACT_ATOMS: atom_id res chain seq x y z
N MET A 1 17.48 33.56 41.62
CA MET A 1 18.25 33.46 40.35
C MET A 1 17.91 32.16 39.66
N PRO A 2 17.00 32.17 38.67
CA PRO A 2 17.06 31.25 37.54
C PRO A 2 17.23 32.03 36.23
N ARG A 3 18.06 31.50 35.32
CA ARG A 3 18.38 32.10 34.02
C ARG A 3 17.29 31.81 33.00
N ARG A 4 17.19 32.78 32.08
CA ARG A 4 16.28 32.97 30.95
C ARG A 4 16.24 31.78 29.98
N GLU A 5 15.03 31.48 29.51
CA GLU A 5 14.78 30.73 28.27
C GLU A 5 14.53 31.76 27.15
N ASP A 6 15.35 31.70 26.09
CA ASP A 6 15.14 32.45 24.85
C ASP A 6 14.38 31.56 23.86
N PRO A 7 13.27 32.01 23.24
CA PRO A 7 12.65 31.28 22.13
C PRO A 7 13.33 31.60 20.79
N ILE A 8 13.67 30.54 20.06
CA ILE A 8 14.29 30.56 18.73
C ILE A 8 13.35 31.22 17.72
N ARG A 9 13.85 32.28 17.07
CA ARG A 9 13.20 33.01 15.97
C ARG A 9 13.52 32.30 14.65
N VAL A 10 12.52 31.70 14.01
CA VAL A 10 12.67 31.19 12.63
C VAL A 10 12.27 32.28 11.65
N THR A 11 13.27 32.81 10.95
CA THR A 11 13.15 33.78 9.86
C THR A 11 12.63 33.08 8.61
N ILE A 12 11.45 33.47 8.13
CA ILE A 12 10.96 33.10 6.80
C ILE A 12 11.63 34.03 5.78
N HIS A 13 12.39 33.46 4.85
CA HIS A 13 13.00 34.17 3.74
C HIS A 13 12.20 33.86 2.46
N ASP A 14 11.50 34.87 1.96
CA ASP A 14 10.99 34.97 0.59
C ASP A 14 12.16 35.28 -0.35
N PRO A 15 12.18 34.76 -1.59
CA PRO A 15 12.25 35.75 -2.68
C PRO A 15 11.54 35.38 -4.00
N ALA A 16 10.83 36.38 -4.55
CA ALA A 16 10.84 36.82 -5.96
C ALA A 16 10.14 35.91 -7.00
N ARG A 17 9.52 36.41 -8.10
CA ARG A 17 9.31 37.73 -8.68
C ARG A 17 8.26 37.59 -9.79
N LEU A 18 7.44 38.64 -9.94
CA LEU A 18 7.04 39.34 -11.16
C LEU A 18 7.18 38.67 -12.56
N GLY A 19 6.12 38.80 -13.37
CA GLY A 19 6.27 39.00 -14.82
C GLY A 19 5.15 38.42 -15.67
N GLY A 20 3.96 39.03 -15.65
CA GLY A 20 2.93 38.80 -16.66
C GLY A 20 2.83 40.03 -17.54
N ASP A 21 3.27 39.91 -18.80
CA ASP A 21 2.96 40.87 -19.85
C ASP A 21 2.58 40.10 -21.11
N ALA A 22 1.32 40.29 -21.50
CA ALA A 22 0.79 39.89 -22.77
C ALA A 22 0.91 41.09 -23.72
N ASP A 23 1.60 40.93 -24.85
CA ASP A 23 1.29 41.76 -26.00
C ASP A 23 1.39 40.96 -27.30
N ARG A 24 0.45 41.29 -28.19
CA ARG A 24 0.05 40.58 -29.38
C ARG A 24 0.12 41.60 -30.52
N ARG A 25 1.08 41.42 -31.45
CA ARG A 25 0.97 41.63 -32.92
C ARG A 25 2.33 41.89 -33.55
N SER A 26 2.68 41.11 -34.58
CA SER A 26 2.77 41.54 -36.00
C SER A 26 3.59 40.54 -36.83
N ASP A 27 2.96 40.00 -37.87
CA ASP A 27 3.58 39.42 -39.10
C ASP A 27 4.42 40.50 -39.83
N PRO A 28 5.21 40.23 -40.92
CA PRO A 28 5.13 39.10 -41.86
C PRO A 28 6.50 38.54 -42.35
N GLU A 29 6.51 37.50 -43.18
CA GLU A 29 6.93 37.55 -44.60
C GLU A 29 7.12 36.14 -45.18
N ALA A 30 6.80 36.03 -46.47
CA ALA A 30 6.77 34.82 -47.25
C ALA A 30 8.17 34.29 -47.58
N ASP A 31 8.31 32.97 -47.72
CA ASP A 31 9.14 32.45 -48.79
C ASP A 31 8.57 31.15 -49.35
N THR A 32 8.67 31.04 -50.67
CA THR A 32 8.06 30.01 -51.49
C THR A 32 9.14 29.10 -52.06
N ARG A 33 8.90 27.78 -51.96
CA ARG A 33 9.29 26.73 -52.92
C ARG A 33 10.72 26.15 -52.78
N THR A 34 10.81 24.84 -52.53
CA THR A 34 11.13 23.78 -53.53
C THR A 34 11.40 22.41 -52.89
N ASP A 35 10.61 21.43 -53.34
CA ASP A 35 10.85 20.00 -53.65
C ASP A 35 12.03 19.16 -53.07
N ALA A 36 11.68 17.88 -52.88
CA ALA A 36 12.49 16.65 -52.91
C ALA A 36 13.25 16.19 -51.65
N GLY A 37 12.79 15.06 -51.09
CA GLY A 37 13.58 14.23 -50.18
C GLY A 37 12.75 13.27 -49.33
N ARG A 38 12.37 12.12 -49.89
CA ARG A 38 11.92 10.95 -49.11
C ARG A 38 13.11 10.35 -48.34
N ASP A 39 12.74 9.62 -47.29
CA ASP A 39 13.48 8.60 -46.56
C ASP A 39 14.43 9.06 -45.46
N GLY A 40 13.97 8.83 -44.24
CA GLY A 40 14.72 9.00 -43.01
C GLY A 40 13.84 9.40 -41.84
N LEU A 41 12.68 8.76 -41.64
CA LEU A 41 12.09 8.75 -40.30
C LEU A 41 12.97 7.83 -39.47
N ASP A 42 14.06 8.41 -38.97
CA ASP A 42 14.85 7.84 -37.91
C ASP A 42 13.88 7.66 -36.74
N VAL A 43 13.35 6.44 -36.62
CA VAL A 43 12.61 6.02 -35.44
C VAL A 43 13.63 6.05 -34.33
N ILE A 44 13.74 7.22 -33.68
CA ILE A 44 14.41 7.33 -32.40
C ILE A 44 13.81 6.22 -31.55
N PRO A 45 14.61 5.25 -31.06
CA PRO A 45 14.09 4.22 -30.19
C PRO A 45 13.45 4.96 -29.02
N SER A 46 12.13 4.95 -29.02
CA SER A 46 11.33 5.61 -28.00
C SER A 46 11.85 5.09 -26.68
N GLY A 47 12.36 6.02 -25.86
CA GLY A 47 13.12 5.71 -24.66
C GLY A 47 12.43 4.61 -23.87
N THR A 48 13.22 3.65 -23.39
CA THR A 48 12.81 2.49 -22.59
C THR A 48 11.50 2.78 -21.87
N VAL A 49 10.40 2.27 -22.43
CA VAL A 49 9.09 2.41 -21.79
C VAL A 49 9.23 1.61 -20.51
N THR A 50 9.40 2.29 -19.38
CA THR A 50 9.39 1.63 -18.07
C THR A 50 7.97 1.09 -17.88
N SER A 51 7.76 -0.18 -18.23
CA SER A 51 6.50 -0.88 -17.98
C SER A 51 6.28 -1.01 -16.48
N ALA A 52 5.02 -0.91 -16.04
CA ALA A 52 4.68 -1.05 -14.64
C ALA A 52 5.07 -2.45 -14.15
N LEU A 53 5.48 -2.58 -12.89
CA LEU A 53 5.91 -3.87 -12.34
C LEU A 53 4.84 -4.96 -12.55
N VAL A 54 3.56 -4.63 -12.30
CA VAL A 54 2.43 -5.54 -12.50
C VAL A 54 2.37 -6.07 -13.94
N ASP A 55 2.60 -5.22 -14.95
CA ASP A 55 2.59 -5.65 -16.36
C ASP A 55 3.69 -6.66 -16.64
N ARG A 56 4.88 -6.44 -16.08
CA ARG A 56 6.03 -7.34 -16.28
C ARG A 56 5.84 -8.67 -15.57
N LEU A 57 5.33 -8.65 -14.34
CA LEU A 57 4.99 -9.87 -13.60
C LEU A 57 3.94 -10.68 -14.36
N ASN A 58 2.87 -10.03 -14.83
CA ASN A 58 1.82 -10.69 -15.62
C ASN A 58 2.31 -11.17 -17.00
N ALA A 59 3.34 -10.53 -17.57
CA ALA A 59 4.01 -10.99 -18.79
C ALA A 59 4.95 -12.19 -18.57
N GLY A 60 5.11 -12.65 -17.32
CA GLY A 60 5.88 -13.85 -16.98
C GLY A 60 7.30 -13.59 -16.46
N GLU A 61 7.63 -12.35 -16.04
CA GLU A 61 8.90 -12.10 -15.35
C GLU A 61 8.97 -12.95 -14.06
N PRO A 62 10.03 -13.78 -13.87
CA PRO A 62 10.14 -14.63 -12.70
C PRO A 62 10.18 -13.83 -11.39
N TYR A 63 9.31 -14.20 -10.45
CA TYR A 63 9.26 -13.59 -9.12
C TYR A 63 8.95 -14.65 -8.05
N ALA A 64 9.32 -14.36 -6.81
CA ALA A 64 8.99 -15.19 -5.66
C ALA A 64 8.17 -14.38 -4.64
N VAL A 65 7.31 -15.07 -3.89
CA VAL A 65 6.56 -14.47 -2.78
C VAL A 65 7.16 -14.97 -1.46
N VAL A 66 7.43 -14.03 -0.55
CA VAL A 66 7.98 -14.33 0.77
C VAL A 66 6.99 -13.84 1.82
N PHE A 67 6.61 -14.72 2.74
CA PHE A 67 5.76 -14.40 3.88
C PHE A 67 6.63 -14.12 5.10
N GLY A 68 6.53 -12.92 5.66
CA GLY A 68 7.29 -12.53 6.85
C GLY A 68 6.79 -13.22 8.12
N GLY A 69 7.70 -13.46 9.07
CA GLY A 69 7.37 -13.98 10.41
C GLY A 69 6.85 -12.91 11.38
N GLN A 70 6.90 -13.21 12.68
CA GLN A 70 6.54 -12.27 13.75
C GLN A 70 7.62 -11.18 13.89
N GLY A 71 7.33 -9.95 13.43
CA GLY A 71 8.13 -8.75 13.70
C GLY A 71 7.65 -7.97 14.93
N ASP A 72 8.11 -6.72 15.10
CA ASP A 72 7.66 -5.77 16.12
C ASP A 72 6.18 -5.35 15.89
N SER A 73 5.25 -6.28 16.13
CA SER A 73 3.83 -6.13 16.43
C SER A 73 3.09 -4.91 15.86
N SER A 74 3.10 -4.75 14.55
CA SER A 74 2.28 -3.77 13.81
C SER A 74 1.21 -4.44 12.91
N TRP A 75 0.94 -5.74 13.09
CA TRP A 75 0.02 -6.49 12.23
C TRP A 75 -1.37 -5.86 12.13
N LEU A 76 -1.87 -5.27 13.22
CA LEU A 76 -3.18 -4.62 13.25
C LEU A 76 -3.19 -3.31 12.45
N ALA A 77 -2.11 -2.53 12.52
CA ALA A 77 -1.98 -1.31 11.73
C ALA A 77 -1.84 -1.63 10.23
N GLY A 78 -1.01 -2.63 9.88
CA GLY A 78 -0.90 -3.08 8.49
C GLY A 78 -2.21 -3.68 7.96
N LEU A 79 -2.97 -4.38 8.81
CA LEU A 79 -4.29 -4.89 8.44
C LEU A 79 -5.28 -3.75 8.19
N GLU A 80 -5.32 -2.74 9.06
CA GLU A 80 -6.16 -1.56 8.89
C GLU A 80 -5.83 -0.83 7.59
N GLU A 81 -4.56 -0.56 7.33
CA GLU A 81 -4.12 0.09 6.09
C GLU A 81 -4.57 -0.70 4.84
N LEU A 82 -4.41 -2.03 4.85
CA LEU A 82 -4.85 -2.89 3.75
C LEU A 82 -6.37 -2.89 3.58
N VAL A 83 -7.13 -2.92 4.68
CA VAL A 83 -8.59 -2.86 4.65
C VAL A 83 -9.06 -1.54 4.04
N THR A 84 -8.49 -0.43 4.50
CA THR A 84 -8.82 0.93 4.06
C THR A 84 -8.43 1.15 2.59
N SER A 85 -7.22 0.74 2.18
CA SER A 85 -6.70 0.98 0.83
C SER A 85 -7.29 0.05 -0.24
N ALA A 86 -7.56 -1.22 0.09
CA ALA A 86 -8.01 -2.21 -0.90
C ALA A 86 -9.53 -2.47 -0.88
N GLY A 87 -10.26 -1.96 0.12
CA GLY A 87 -11.71 -2.16 0.24
C GLY A 87 -12.10 -3.64 0.37
N ILE A 88 -11.35 -4.39 1.17
CA ILE A 88 -11.46 -5.86 1.35
C ILE A 88 -12.19 -6.28 2.63
N GLU A 89 -12.77 -5.33 3.38
CA GLU A 89 -13.36 -5.58 4.70
C GLU A 89 -14.41 -6.70 4.71
N SER A 90 -15.36 -6.68 3.76
CA SER A 90 -16.44 -7.69 3.68
C SER A 90 -15.90 -9.09 3.43
N GLU A 91 -14.83 -9.19 2.64
CA GLU A 91 -14.20 -10.47 2.32
C GLU A 91 -13.44 -11.04 3.51
N LEU A 92 -12.68 -10.19 4.23
CA LEU A 92 -12.01 -10.59 5.46
C LEU A 92 -13.01 -10.94 6.57
N SER A 93 -14.13 -10.20 6.67
CA SER A 93 -15.21 -10.50 7.61
C SER A 93 -15.80 -11.89 7.37
N ARG A 94 -15.97 -12.29 6.09
CA ARG A 94 -16.40 -13.65 5.73
C ARG A 94 -15.37 -14.69 6.18
N ILE A 95 -14.09 -14.48 5.91
CA ILE A 95 -13.02 -15.41 6.30
C ILE A 95 -12.97 -15.59 7.82
N VAL A 96 -13.04 -14.50 8.58
CA VAL A 96 -13.04 -14.56 10.05
C VAL A 96 -14.30 -15.27 10.57
N GLY A 97 -15.48 -14.98 10.00
CA GLY A 97 -16.72 -15.67 10.38
C GLY A 97 -16.70 -17.17 10.07
N GLU A 98 -16.15 -17.58 8.93
CA GLU A 98 -15.95 -19.00 8.59
C GLU A 98 -14.97 -19.67 9.57
N ALA A 99 -13.89 -18.99 9.94
CA ALA A 99 -12.95 -19.49 10.93
C ALA A 99 -13.61 -19.63 12.31
N ASP A 100 -14.44 -18.68 12.73
CA ASP A 100 -15.18 -18.77 13.99
C ASP A 100 -16.13 -19.98 14.03
N LEU A 101 -16.83 -20.28 12.93
CA LEU A 101 -17.66 -21.49 12.81
C LEU A 101 -16.85 -22.78 12.94
N LEU A 102 -15.66 -22.83 12.32
CA LEU A 102 -14.77 -23.98 12.43
C LEU A 102 -14.22 -24.18 13.86
N LEU A 103 -14.10 -23.09 14.62
CA LEU A 103 -13.56 -23.10 15.98
C LEU A 103 -14.61 -23.28 17.07
N GLU A 104 -15.91 -23.26 16.73
CA GLU A 104 -17.01 -23.45 17.69
C GLU A 104 -16.82 -24.69 18.60
N PRO A 105 -16.40 -25.88 18.10
CA PRO A 105 -16.26 -27.06 18.95
C PRO A 105 -15.20 -26.93 20.06
N VAL A 106 -14.24 -26.01 19.90
CA VAL A 106 -13.12 -25.79 20.84
C VAL A 106 -13.17 -24.40 21.49
N ALA A 107 -14.27 -23.67 21.35
CA ALA A 107 -14.38 -22.30 21.83
C ALA A 107 -14.07 -22.14 23.33
N GLY A 108 -14.49 -23.11 24.16
CA GLY A 108 -14.21 -23.11 25.59
C GLY A 108 -12.71 -23.16 25.93
N ASP A 109 -11.95 -23.96 25.19
CA ASP A 109 -10.50 -24.09 25.39
C ASP A 109 -9.76 -22.81 24.92
N LEU A 110 -10.26 -22.18 23.85
CA LEU A 110 -9.67 -20.96 23.30
C LEU A 110 -9.80 -19.74 24.22
N VAL A 111 -10.85 -19.66 25.05
CA VAL A 111 -11.04 -18.56 26.00
C VAL A 111 -9.89 -18.49 27.01
N VAL A 112 -9.32 -19.63 27.40
CA VAL A 112 -8.22 -19.71 28.37
C VAL A 112 -6.94 -19.10 27.80
N VAL A 113 -6.60 -19.41 26.56
CA VAL A 113 -5.35 -18.97 25.91
C VAL A 113 -5.47 -17.58 25.29
N ARG A 114 -6.70 -17.07 25.13
CA ARG A 114 -6.97 -15.77 24.51
C ARG A 114 -8.08 -15.02 25.27
N PRO A 115 -7.78 -14.45 26.44
CA PRO A 115 -8.78 -13.84 27.32
C PRO A 115 -9.54 -12.65 26.70
N ILE A 116 -8.90 -11.93 25.77
CA ILE A 116 -9.53 -10.81 25.06
C ILE A 116 -10.33 -11.23 23.82
N GLY A 117 -10.37 -12.52 23.51
CA GLY A 117 -10.91 -13.03 22.25
C GLY A 117 -10.07 -12.64 21.03
N PHE A 118 -10.63 -12.86 19.84
CA PHE A 118 -10.03 -12.45 18.57
C PHE A 118 -11.11 -11.79 17.72
N GLN A 119 -11.11 -10.47 17.65
CA GLN A 119 -12.11 -9.68 16.91
C GLN A 119 -11.42 -8.66 16.01
N PRO A 120 -10.58 -9.11 15.05
CA PRO A 120 -9.66 -8.25 14.31
C PRO A 120 -10.36 -7.14 13.54
N LEU A 121 -11.51 -7.40 12.90
CA LEU A 121 -12.24 -6.37 12.14
C LEU A 121 -12.89 -5.33 13.04
N THR A 122 -13.27 -5.68 14.26
CA THR A 122 -13.73 -4.72 15.27
C THR A 122 -12.57 -3.82 15.71
N TRP A 123 -11.39 -4.40 15.92
CA TRP A 123 -10.19 -3.64 16.29
C TRP A 123 -9.68 -2.75 15.17
N VAL A 124 -9.79 -3.18 13.90
CA VAL A 124 -9.48 -2.35 12.73
C VAL A 124 -10.38 -1.12 12.69
N ARG A 125 -11.69 -1.29 12.85
CA ARG A 125 -12.64 -0.17 12.89
C ARG A 125 -12.36 0.78 14.04
N ALA A 126 -12.07 0.24 15.23
CA ALA A 126 -11.70 1.04 16.40
C ALA A 126 -10.40 1.81 16.16
N LEU A 127 -9.38 1.18 15.57
CA LEU A 127 -8.12 1.83 15.22
C LEU A 127 -8.33 2.99 14.24
N ALA A 128 -9.11 2.76 13.17
CA ALA A 128 -9.44 3.79 12.18
C ALA A 128 -10.24 4.96 12.79
N ALA A 129 -11.07 4.70 13.81
CA ALA A 129 -11.82 5.72 14.54
C ALA A 129 -11.00 6.45 15.63
N GLY A 130 -9.77 6.01 15.90
CA GLY A 130 -8.99 6.50 17.04
C GLY A 130 -9.55 6.06 18.41
N ASP A 131 -10.39 5.02 18.42
CA ASP A 131 -10.98 4.44 19.62
C ASP A 131 -9.99 3.51 20.35
N GLN A 132 -10.40 3.03 21.52
CA GLN A 132 -9.62 2.08 22.30
C GLN A 132 -9.50 0.73 21.56
N ILE A 133 -8.25 0.30 21.38
CA ILE A 133 -7.87 -1.02 20.86
C ILE A 133 -7.17 -1.84 21.95
N PRO A 134 -6.99 -3.17 21.76
CA PRO A 134 -6.18 -3.95 22.69
C PRO A 134 -4.78 -3.36 22.87
N THR A 135 -4.25 -3.51 24.08
CA THR A 135 -2.90 -3.04 24.42
C THR A 135 -1.83 -3.74 23.57
N ALA A 136 -0.66 -3.12 23.44
CA ALA A 136 0.47 -3.72 22.73
C ALA A 136 0.79 -5.13 23.24
N ALA A 137 0.83 -5.34 24.56
CA ALA A 137 1.08 -6.66 25.16
C ALA A 137 0.03 -7.72 24.79
N GLN A 138 -1.23 -7.32 24.58
CA GLN A 138 -2.28 -8.22 24.12
C GLN A 138 -2.14 -8.53 22.62
N LEU A 139 -1.76 -7.54 21.81
CA LEU A 139 -1.56 -7.70 20.36
C LEU A 139 -0.29 -8.49 20.01
N THR A 140 0.71 -8.51 20.90
CA THR A 140 1.97 -9.28 20.75
C THR A 140 1.85 -10.72 21.26
N SER A 141 0.81 -11.05 22.02
CA SER A 141 0.58 -12.41 22.53
C SER A 141 0.36 -13.39 21.37
N ALA A 142 1.06 -14.53 21.38
CA ALA A 142 1.03 -15.50 20.28
C ALA A 142 -0.40 -15.96 19.90
N ALA A 143 -1.30 -16.10 20.88
CA ALA A 143 -2.69 -16.49 20.64
C ALA A 143 -3.51 -15.46 19.84
N VAL A 144 -3.02 -14.22 19.75
CA VAL A 144 -3.62 -13.10 19.03
C VAL A 144 -2.78 -12.73 17.81
N SER A 145 -1.46 -12.63 17.97
CA SER A 145 -0.54 -12.16 16.94
C SER A 145 -0.34 -13.14 15.80
N MET A 146 -0.36 -14.46 16.07
CA MET A 146 -0.22 -15.48 15.03
C MET A 146 -1.39 -15.47 14.04
N PRO A 147 -2.66 -15.60 14.49
CA PRO A 147 -3.79 -15.49 13.56
C PRO A 147 -3.91 -14.07 12.98
N GLY A 148 -3.52 -13.04 13.73
CA GLY A 148 -3.48 -11.65 13.24
C GLY A 148 -2.55 -11.47 12.04
N VAL A 149 -1.29 -11.90 12.16
CA VAL A 149 -0.30 -11.84 11.07
C VAL A 149 -0.75 -12.65 9.86
N LEU A 150 -1.28 -13.87 10.07
CA LEU A 150 -1.81 -14.66 8.97
C LEU A 150 -2.95 -13.94 8.24
N LEU A 151 -3.88 -13.33 8.98
CA LEU A 151 -4.97 -12.56 8.39
C LEU A 151 -4.45 -11.35 7.59
N THR A 152 -3.42 -10.65 8.11
CA THR A 152 -2.75 -9.56 7.39
C THR A 152 -2.08 -10.05 6.10
N GLN A 153 -1.43 -11.22 6.10
CA GLN A 153 -0.84 -11.80 4.90
C GLN A 153 -1.90 -12.17 3.86
N ILE A 154 -3.03 -12.76 4.29
CA ILE A 154 -4.17 -13.03 3.40
C ILE A 154 -4.69 -11.71 2.80
N ALA A 155 -4.83 -10.67 3.63
CA ALA A 155 -5.26 -9.35 3.19
C ALA A 155 -4.30 -8.75 2.15
N ALA A 156 -2.99 -8.88 2.35
CA ALA A 156 -1.98 -8.40 1.41
C ALA A 156 -2.06 -9.12 0.05
N VAL A 157 -2.20 -10.45 0.05
CA VAL A 157 -2.37 -11.22 -1.19
C VAL A 157 -3.64 -10.77 -1.94
N ARG A 158 -4.74 -10.54 -1.22
CA ARG A 158 -5.99 -10.04 -1.84
C ARG A 158 -5.85 -8.62 -2.36
N ALA A 159 -5.15 -7.74 -1.65
CA ALA A 159 -4.87 -6.39 -2.11
C ALA A 159 -4.02 -6.40 -3.40
N LEU A 160 -2.99 -7.24 -3.47
CA LEU A 160 -2.16 -7.42 -4.67
C LEU A 160 -2.98 -7.95 -5.86
N ALA A 161 -3.89 -8.90 -5.63
CA ALA A 161 -4.80 -9.38 -6.66
C ALA A 161 -5.73 -8.26 -7.18
N ARG A 162 -6.22 -7.38 -6.30
CA ARG A 162 -7.02 -6.19 -6.70
C ARG A 162 -6.22 -5.13 -7.45
N GLN A 163 -4.91 -5.07 -7.21
CA GLN A 163 -3.99 -4.21 -7.95
C GLN A 163 -3.62 -4.79 -9.33
N GLY A 164 -4.13 -5.96 -9.69
CA GLY A 164 -4.01 -6.54 -11.02
C GLY A 164 -2.95 -7.64 -11.15
N ILE A 165 -2.33 -8.10 -10.06
CA ILE A 165 -1.48 -9.30 -10.10
C ILE A 165 -2.38 -10.54 -10.25
N ASP A 166 -2.23 -11.26 -11.36
CA ASP A 166 -2.91 -12.54 -11.57
C ASP A 166 -2.00 -13.70 -11.15
N PHE A 167 -2.09 -14.11 -9.89
CA PHE A 167 -1.31 -15.23 -9.36
C PHE A 167 -1.63 -16.59 -10.01
N ALA A 168 -2.77 -16.72 -10.71
CA ALA A 168 -3.14 -17.95 -11.39
C ALA A 168 -2.57 -18.00 -12.81
N ALA A 169 -2.62 -16.90 -13.55
CA ALA A 169 -2.04 -16.80 -14.88
C ALA A 169 -0.51 -16.63 -14.86
N ALA A 170 0.02 -15.92 -13.87
CA ALA A 170 1.44 -15.69 -13.65
C ALA A 170 1.86 -16.15 -12.24
N PRO A 171 2.00 -17.46 -11.99
CA PRO A 171 2.35 -17.96 -10.67
C PRO A 171 3.79 -17.61 -10.28
N PRO A 172 4.09 -17.37 -8.98
CA PRO A 172 5.45 -17.17 -8.52
C PRO A 172 6.29 -18.43 -8.74
N VAL A 173 7.56 -18.26 -9.07
CA VAL A 173 8.51 -19.38 -9.26
C VAL A 173 8.98 -19.99 -7.94
N GLY A 174 8.68 -19.35 -6.81
CA GLY A 174 9.01 -19.83 -5.48
C GLY A 174 8.18 -19.16 -4.38
N LEU A 175 8.02 -19.88 -3.28
CA LEU A 175 7.38 -19.43 -2.05
C LEU A 175 8.33 -19.66 -0.87
N ALA A 176 8.44 -18.71 0.04
CA ALA A 176 9.22 -18.85 1.27
C ALA A 176 8.48 -18.23 2.47
N GLY A 177 8.74 -18.74 3.68
CA GLY A 177 8.14 -18.27 4.94
C GLY A 177 8.70 -19.02 6.15
#